data_AF-A0A1B0G478-F1
#
_entry.id   AF-A0A1B0G478-F1
#
_cell.length_a   1.000
_cell.length_b   1.000
_cell.length_c   1.000
_cell.angle_alpha   90.00
_cell.angle_beta   90.00
_cell.angle_gamma   90.00
#
_symmetry.space_group_name_H-M   'P 1'
#
loop_
_entity.id
_entity.type
_entity.pdbx_description
1 polymer ?
#
loop_
_entity_poly.entity_id
_entity_poly.type
_entity_poly.pdbx_seq_one_letter_code
_entity_poly.pdbx_strand_id
1 'polypeptide(L)'
;MTHKAIEIERAGRVQVENVIFLVRKHTLHLKLNPLTDILITPGAYEALYSSIMGHGDAVIIIEPFFDCYEPMVRMAGGKPRFIHLKSYARVKDLLTMNEKLKEARKAFDVIKYVGNRAKIK
;
A
#
# COMPACT_ATOMS: atom_id res chain seq x y z
N MET A 1 30.43 12.54 -6.29
CA MET A 1 29.23 12.88 -5.50
C MET A 1 28.98 14.36 -5.68
N THR A 2 27.84 14.69 -6.26
CA THR A 2 27.62 15.73 -7.28
C THR A 2 27.53 17.16 -6.72
N HIS A 3 28.15 18.13 -7.40
CA HIS A 3 28.18 19.57 -7.06
C HIS A 3 26.80 20.20 -6.74
N LYS A 4 25.70 19.63 -7.23
CA LYS A 4 24.33 20.08 -6.91
C LYS A 4 23.92 19.89 -5.44
N ALA A 5 24.59 19.03 -4.67
CA ALA A 5 24.36 18.89 -3.23
C ALA A 5 25.07 19.99 -2.42
N ILE A 6 26.17 20.53 -2.95
CA ILE A 6 26.95 21.63 -2.36
C ILE A 6 26.27 22.99 -2.60
N GLU A 7 25.52 23.10 -3.70
CA GLU A 7 24.78 24.30 -4.11
C GLU A 7 23.68 24.73 -3.12
N ILE A 8 23.34 23.90 -2.13
CA ILE A 8 22.38 24.22 -1.04
C ILE A 8 23.10 24.99 0.10
N GLU A 9 24.13 25.79 -0.23
CA GLU A 9 24.79 26.76 0.64
C GLU A 9 25.09 26.30 2.08
N ARG A 10 25.59 25.07 2.27
CA ARG A 10 26.13 24.66 3.58
C ARG A 10 27.61 24.33 3.43
N ALA A 11 28.45 25.34 3.66
CA ALA A 11 29.87 25.14 3.97
C ALA A 11 29.98 24.48 5.36
N GLY A 12 30.05 23.14 5.40
CA GLY A 12 30.12 22.39 6.65
C GLY A 12 29.90 20.89 6.48
N ARG A 13 30.14 20.14 7.57
CA ARG A 13 30.03 18.66 7.62
C ARG A 13 28.68 18.17 7.09
N VAL A 14 28.70 17.12 6.27
CA VAL A 14 27.48 16.50 5.72
C VAL A 14 26.70 15.84 6.86
N GLN A 15 25.45 16.26 7.06
CA GLN A 15 24.53 15.65 8.02
C GLN A 15 23.63 14.62 7.32
N VAL A 16 23.07 13.68 8.08
CA VAL A 16 22.31 12.54 7.55
C VAL A 16 21.03 13.01 6.82
N GLU A 17 20.38 14.04 7.33
CA GLU A 17 19.21 14.70 6.74
C GLU A 17 19.47 15.20 5.31
N ASN A 18 20.67 15.69 5.02
CA ASN A 18 21.04 16.17 3.68
C ASN A 18 21.13 15.02 2.67
N VAL A 19 21.59 13.85 3.12
CA VAL A 19 21.68 12.64 2.29
C VAL A 19 20.29 12.09 1.99
N ILE A 20 19.43 12.02 3.01
CA ILE A 20 18.04 11.58 2.86
C ILE A 20 17.28 12.50 1.91
N PHE A 21 17.45 13.82 2.07
CA PHE A 21 16.89 14.82 1.17
C PHE A 21 17.32 14.58 -0.28
N LEU A 22 18.62 14.38 -0.52
CA LEU A 22 19.15 14.22 -1.87
C LEU A 22 18.57 12.99 -2.57
N VAL A 23 18.47 11.86 -1.86
CA VAL A 23 17.84 10.63 -2.37
C VAL A 23 16.36 10.87 -2.67
N ARG A 24 15.62 11.46 -1.73
CA ARG A 24 14.16 11.67 -1.87
C ARG A 24 13.81 12.68 -2.97
N LYS A 25 14.58 13.76 -3.13
CA LYS A 25 14.42 14.75 -4.21
C LYS A 25 14.53 14.10 -5.58
N HIS A 26 15.48 13.19 -5.76
CA HIS A 26 15.71 12.54 -7.04
C HIS A 26 14.64 11.49 -7.37
N THR A 27 14.20 10.72 -6.38
CA THR A 27 13.24 9.61 -6.60
C THR A 27 11.78 10.06 -6.64
N LEU A 28 11.40 11.07 -5.86
CA LEU A 28 9.99 11.44 -5.63
C LEU A 28 9.62 12.84 -6.14
N HIS A 29 10.59 13.60 -6.69
CA HIS A 29 10.40 14.98 -7.18
C HIS A 29 9.72 15.93 -6.17
N LEU A 30 9.86 15.67 -4.87
CA LEU A 30 9.29 16.49 -3.80
C LEU A 30 10.16 17.73 -3.54
N LYS A 31 9.52 18.87 -3.27
CA LYS A 31 10.16 20.04 -2.68
C LYS A 31 10.19 19.84 -1.16
N LEU A 32 11.36 19.51 -0.63
CA LEU A 32 11.56 19.28 0.80
C LEU A 32 12.63 20.22 1.33
N ASN A 33 12.53 20.62 2.59
CA ASN A 33 13.57 21.30 3.33
C ASN A 33 14.19 20.31 4.34
N PRO A 34 15.50 20.00 4.26
CA PRO A 34 16.15 19.04 5.15
C PRO A 34 16.01 19.34 6.65
N LEU A 35 15.83 20.61 7.03
CA LEU A 35 15.80 21.02 8.44
C LEU A 35 14.40 21.01 9.05
N THR A 36 13.36 21.23 8.25
CA THR A 36 11.98 21.36 8.75
C THR A 36 11.15 20.12 8.46
N ASP A 37 11.45 19.41 7.36
CA ASP A 37 10.58 18.35 6.84
C ASP A 37 11.16 16.95 7.09
N ILE A 38 12.39 16.85 7.57
CA ILE A 38 13.07 15.58 7.84
C ILE A 38 13.41 15.50 9.32
N LEU A 39 12.85 14.51 10.00
CA LEU A 39 13.19 14.14 11.36
C LEU A 39 13.95 12.81 11.36
N ILE A 40 15.13 12.78 11.97
CA ILE A 40 15.90 11.55 12.18
C ILE A 40 15.44 10.90 13.47
N THR A 41 14.99 9.65 13.38
CA THR A 41 14.58 8.84 14.53
C THR A 41 15.36 7.52 14.58
N PRO A 42 15.49 6.91 15.77
CA PRO A 42 15.92 5.51 15.95
C PRO A 42 14.97 4.49 15.27
N GLY A 43 15.03 4.45 13.94
CA GLY A 43 14.23 3.55 13.12
C GLY A 43 12.81 4.04 12.84
N ALA A 44 12.12 3.30 11.96
CA ALA A 44 10.78 3.67 11.49
C ALA A 44 9.70 3.52 12.56
N TYR A 45 9.91 2.63 13.55
CA TYR A 45 8.97 2.42 14.64
C TYR A 45 8.82 3.68 15.49
N GLU A 46 9.93 4.34 15.83
CA GLU A 46 9.91 5.59 16.59
C GLU A 46 9.38 6.78 15.76
N ALA A 47 9.62 6.77 14.44
CA ALA A 47 9.00 7.75 13.54
C ALA A 47 7.47 7.63 13.56
N LEU A 48 6.94 6.40 13.46
CA LEU A 48 5.50 6.12 13.54
C LEU A 48 4.93 6.54 14.89
N TYR A 49 5.62 6.17 15.98
CA TYR A 49 5.26 6.56 17.33
C TYR A 49 5.12 8.07 17.47
N SER A 50 6.16 8.81 17.10
CA SER A 50 6.20 10.28 17.25
C SER A 50 5.11 10.95 16.39
N SER A 51 4.87 10.41 15.19
CA SER A 51 3.85 10.90 14.28
C SER A 51 2.43 10.70 14.83
N ILE A 52 2.14 9.51 15.38
CA ILE A 52 0.80 9.19 15.92
C ILE A 52 0.56 9.94 17.23
N MET A 53 1.56 10.03 18.11
CA MET A 53 1.45 10.75 19.37
C MET A 53 1.20 12.25 19.20
N GLY A 54 1.67 12.86 18.10
CA GLY A 54 1.40 14.26 17.78
C GLY A 54 -0.04 14.54 17.31
N HIS A 55 -0.80 13.51 16.94
CA HIS A 55 -2.15 13.60 16.39
C HIS A 55 -3.14 12.85 17.30
N GLY A 56 -3.57 13.49 18.40
CA GLY A 56 -4.46 12.91 19.42
C GLY A 56 -5.92 12.66 19.01
N ASP A 57 -6.20 12.46 17.73
CA ASP A 57 -7.55 12.33 17.16
C ASP A 57 -7.91 10.89 16.73
N ALA A 58 -9.08 10.72 16.11
CA ALA A 58 -9.48 9.44 15.51
C ALA A 58 -8.60 9.08 14.30
N VAL A 59 -8.01 7.87 14.32
CA VAL A 59 -7.10 7.38 13.27
C VAL A 59 -7.72 6.19 12.55
N ILE A 60 -7.68 6.21 11.22
CA ILE A 60 -8.16 5.10 10.38
C ILE A 60 -7.04 4.06 10.25
N ILE A 61 -7.36 2.80 10.56
CA ILE A 61 -6.45 1.65 10.44
C ILE A 61 -7.01 0.68 9.41
N ILE A 62 -6.20 0.34 8.40
CA ILE A 62 -6.63 -0.53 7.30
C ILE A 62 -6.11 -1.95 7.55
N GLU A 63 -7.01 -2.94 7.61
CA GLU A 63 -6.66 -4.34 7.85
C GLU A 63 -6.32 -5.10 6.55
N PRO A 64 -5.29 -5.99 6.56
CA PRO A 64 -4.42 -6.31 7.70
C PRO A 64 -3.40 -5.20 7.97
N PHE A 65 -3.21 -4.86 9.24
CA PHE A 65 -2.31 -3.78 9.68
C PHE A 65 -1.10 -4.32 10.45
N PHE A 66 -0.09 -3.45 10.63
CA PHE A 66 1.04 -3.72 11.50
C PHE A 66 0.66 -3.50 12.96
N ASP A 67 0.86 -4.52 13.81
CA ASP A 67 0.34 -4.65 15.18
C ASP A 67 0.55 -3.42 16.08
N CYS A 68 1.56 -2.60 15.83
CA CYS A 68 1.85 -1.42 16.63
C CYS A 68 0.90 -0.23 16.42
N TYR A 69 0.11 -0.19 15.35
CA TYR A 69 -0.75 0.98 15.06
C TYR A 69 -1.86 1.17 16.09
N GLU A 70 -2.60 0.11 16.42
CA GLU A 70 -3.67 0.19 17.41
C GLU A 70 -3.19 0.68 18.79
N PRO A 71 -2.16 0.08 19.42
CA PRO A 71 -1.72 0.52 20.74
C PRO A 71 -1.17 1.95 20.72
N MET A 72 -0.47 2.36 19.66
CA MET A 72 0.02 3.74 19.52
C MET A 72 -1.13 4.75 19.47
N VAL A 73 -2.18 4.47 18.69
CA VAL A 73 -3.35 5.35 18.58
C VAL A 73 -4.07 5.46 19.92
N ARG A 74 -4.29 4.33 20.60
CA ARG A 74 -4.95 4.31 21.91
C ARG A 74 -4.14 5.07 22.96
N MET A 75 -2.81 4.93 22.92
CA MET A 75 -1.92 5.61 23.88
C MET A 75 -1.88 7.12 23.66
N ALA A 76 -2.02 7.58 22.42
CA ALA A 76 -2.17 9.00 22.08
C ALA A 76 -3.54 9.60 22.50
N GLY A 77 -4.44 8.79 23.08
CA GLY A 77 -5.82 9.21 23.40
C GLY A 77 -6.77 9.18 22.21
N GLY A 78 -6.29 8.74 21.04
CA GLY A 78 -7.05 8.65 19.80
C GLY A 78 -8.00 7.45 19.75
N LYS A 79 -8.99 7.52 18.85
CA LYS A 79 -9.95 6.43 18.62
C LYS A 79 -9.64 5.69 17.31
N PRO A 80 -9.15 4.44 17.34
CA PRO A 80 -8.90 3.69 16.12
C PRO A 80 -10.22 3.34 15.39
N ARG A 81 -10.24 3.52 14.07
CA ARG A 81 -11.35 3.17 13.18
C ARG A 81 -10.87 2.18 12.14
N PHE A 82 -11.30 0.92 12.25
CA PHE A 82 -10.84 -0.16 11.40
C PHE A 82 -11.61 -0.22 10.08
N ILE A 83 -10.88 -0.38 8.98
CA ILE A 83 -11.42 -0.64 7.63
C ILE A 83 -10.80 -1.93 7.11
N HIS A 84 -11.63 -2.94 6.91
CA HIS A 84 -11.18 -4.22 6.35
C HIS A 84 -10.96 -4.09 4.84
N LEU A 85 -9.76 -4.41 4.36
CA LEU A 85 -9.57 -4.68 2.94
C LEU A 85 -10.28 -5.98 2.61
N LYS A 86 -11.19 -5.92 1.64
CA LYS A 86 -11.68 -7.14 1.01
C LYS A 86 -10.52 -7.79 0.30
N SER A 87 -10.25 -9.05 0.64
CA SER A 87 -9.44 -9.93 -0.20
C SER A 87 -9.93 -9.75 -1.64
N TYR A 88 -9.07 -9.23 -2.51
CA TYR A 88 -9.33 -9.28 -3.93
C TYR A 88 -9.35 -10.77 -4.28
N ALA A 89 -10.55 -11.32 -4.31
CA ALA A 89 -10.88 -12.67 -4.66
C ALA A 89 -10.56 -12.98 -6.13
N ARG A 90 -9.62 -12.27 -6.76
CA ARG A 90 -9.23 -12.48 -8.15
C ARG A 90 -8.91 -13.96 -8.40
N VAL A 91 -8.27 -14.64 -7.45
CA VAL A 91 -8.02 -16.09 -7.56
C VAL A 91 -9.29 -16.92 -7.41
N LYS A 92 -10.18 -16.62 -6.46
CA LYS A 92 -11.43 -17.36 -6.23
C LYS A 92 -12.45 -17.14 -7.36
N ASP A 93 -12.51 -15.92 -7.89
CA ASP A 93 -13.34 -15.51 -9.02
C ASP A 93 -12.83 -16.14 -10.32
N LEU A 94 -11.50 -16.20 -10.54
CA LEU A 94 -10.90 -16.89 -11.67
C LEU A 94 -11.10 -18.41 -11.60
N LEU A 95 -10.97 -19.02 -10.42
CA LEU A 95 -11.22 -20.45 -10.20
C LEU A 95 -12.69 -20.80 -10.46
N THR A 96 -13.62 -20.00 -9.94
CA THR A 96 -15.06 -20.21 -10.18
C THR A 96 -15.49 -19.90 -11.61
N MET A 97 -14.85 -18.94 -12.30
CA MET A 97 -15.06 -18.71 -13.74
C MET A 97 -14.62 -19.92 -14.57
N ASN A 98 -13.48 -20.54 -14.26
CA ASN A 98 -13.02 -21.72 -14.99
C ASN A 98 -13.98 -22.92 -14.84
N GLU A 99 -14.57 -23.11 -13.67
CA GLU A 99 -15.58 -24.16 -13.47
C GLU A 99 -16.87 -23.88 -14.27
N LYS A 100 -17.38 -22.64 -14.20
CA LYS A 100 -18.56 -22.21 -14.96
C LYS A 100 -18.34 -22.31 -16.48
N LEU A 101 -17.14 -22.01 -16.97
CA LEU A 101 -16.78 -22.15 -18.38
C LEU A 101 -16.72 -23.63 -18.82
N LYS A 102 -16.22 -24.54 -17.96
CA LYS A 102 -16.25 -25.99 -18.23
C LYS A 102 -17.68 -26.52 -18.29
N GLU A 103 -18.56 -26.06 -17.41
CA GLU A 103 -19.97 -26.44 -17.40
C GLU A 103 -20.70 -25.93 -18.64
N ALA A 104 -20.51 -24.65 -19.00
CA ALA A 104 -21.04 -24.08 -20.22
C ALA A 104 -20.57 -24.84 -21.47
N ARG A 105 -19.29 -25.23 -21.54
CA ARG A 105 -18.75 -26.05 -22.64
C ARG A 105 -19.44 -27.41 -22.76
N LYS A 106 -19.67 -28.10 -21.64
CA LYS A 106 -20.41 -29.38 -21.63
C LYS A 106 -21.85 -29.22 -22.11
N ALA A 107 -22.54 -28.16 -21.66
CA ALA A 107 -23.90 -27.87 -22.09
C ALA A 107 -23.98 -27.61 -23.62
N PHE A 108 -23.01 -26.89 -24.18
CA PHE A 108 -22.92 -26.66 -25.62
C PHE A 108 -22.70 -27.94 -26.44
N ASP A 109 -21.85 -28.87 -25.98
CA ASP A 109 -21.64 -30.15 -26.66
C ASP A 109 -22.91 -31.02 -26.64
N VAL A 110 -23.65 -31.03 -25.53
CA VAL A 110 -24.95 -31.74 -25.42
C VAL A 110 -25.98 -31.15 -26.38
N ILE A 111 -26.11 -29.81 -26.43
CA ILE A 111 -27.05 -29.13 -27.33
C ILE A 111 -26.72 -29.40 -28.80
N LYS A 112 -25.43 -29.43 -29.17
CA LYS A 112 -24.99 -29.77 -30.53
C LYS A 112 -25.33 -31.22 -30.90
N TYR A 113 -25.18 -32.15 -29.96
CA TYR A 113 -25.50 -33.57 -30.16
C TYR A 113 -27.01 -33.81 -30.33
N VAL A 114 -27.84 -33.13 -29.53
CA VAL A 114 -29.31 -33.21 -29.62
C VAL A 114 -29.82 -32.50 -30.88
N GLY A 115 -29.27 -31.34 -31.22
CA GLY A 115 -29.62 -30.59 -32.43
C GLY A 115 -29.29 -31.33 -33.74
N ASN A 116 -28.24 -32.15 -33.75
CA ASN A 116 -27.89 -32.97 -34.92
C ASN A 116 -28.80 -34.20 -35.07
N ARG A 117 -29.39 -34.71 -33.97
CA ARG A 117 -30.33 -35.83 -34.02
C ARG A 117 -31.72 -35.41 -34.52
N ALA A 118 -32.11 -34.15 -34.31
CA ALA A 118 -33.38 -33.59 -34.79
C ALA A 118 -33.41 -33.31 -36.31
N LYS A 119 -32.24 -33.29 -36.99
CA LYS A 119 -32.15 -33.15 -38.46
C LYS A 119 -32.06 -34.48 -39.22
N ILE A 120 -32.04 -35.62 -38.52
CA ILE A 120 -31.92 -36.98 -39.12
C ILE A 120 -33.26 -37.74 -39.01
N LYS A 121 -34.39 -37.03 -39.02
CA LYS A 121 -35.72 -37.64 -39.17
C LYS A 121 -36.48 -36.96 -40.29
#